data_AF-A0A0X3VTD3-F1
#
_entry.id   AF-A0A0X3VTD3-F1
#
_cell.length_a   1.000
_cell.length_b   1.000
_cell.length_c   1.000
_cell.angle_alpha   90.00
_cell.angle_beta   90.00
_cell.angle_gamma   90.00
#
_symmetry.space_group_name_H-M   'P 1'
#
loop_
_entity.id
_entity.type
_entity.pdbx_description
1 polymer ?
#
loop_
_entity_poly.entity_id
_entity_poly.type
_entity_poly.pdbx_seq_one_letter_code
_entity_poly.pdbx_strand_id
1 'polypeptide(L)'
;MYGPRVAFWAVALASFGWLMLPQITDWAIGLPPIPVICLLFALVVLCPATAELLARRHKDRQQQAWFAGNFASFEEFRGVVDCAAVLRIRETRGAGRALLEVRRQYPSVPVKVAARLVREL
;
A
#
# COMPACT_ATOMS: atom_id res chain seq x y z
N MET A 1 6.89 9.33 -5.82
CA MET A 1 6.10 10.59 -5.82
C MET A 1 5.08 10.53 -4.70
N TYR A 2 5.18 11.43 -3.72
CA TYR A 2 4.23 11.55 -2.60
C TYR A 2 3.06 12.52 -2.88
N GLY A 3 3.12 13.29 -3.98
CA GLY A 3 2.19 14.37 -4.31
C GLY A 3 0.70 14.02 -4.20
N PRO A 4 0.17 13.03 -4.94
CA PRO A 4 -1.27 12.74 -4.90
C PRO A 4 -1.72 12.21 -3.54
N ARG A 5 -0.89 11.40 -2.86
CA ARG A 5 -1.18 10.93 -1.50
C ARG A 5 -1.30 12.10 -0.53
N VAL A 6 -0.34 13.03 -0.56
CA VAL A 6 -0.35 14.22 0.32
C VAL A 6 -1.55 15.11 0.01
N ALA A 7 -1.91 15.29 -1.25
CA ALA A 7 -3.08 16.07 -1.64
C ALA A 7 -4.38 15.49 -1.07
N PHE A 8 -4.62 14.18 -1.18
CA PHE A 8 -5.82 13.55 -0.62
C PHE A 8 -5.86 13.64 0.92
N TRP A 9 -4.73 13.48 1.59
CA TRP A 9 -4.65 13.66 3.04
C TRP A 9 -4.89 15.12 3.46
N ALA A 10 -4.36 16.09 2.71
CA ALA A 10 -4.59 17.51 2.97
C ALA A 10 -6.07 17.88 2.82
N VAL A 11 -6.75 17.37 1.78
CA VAL A 11 -8.19 17.57 1.58
C VAL A 11 -8.99 16.95 2.73
N ALA A 12 -8.63 15.75 3.18
CA ALA A 12 -9.30 15.10 4.30
C ALA A 12 -9.14 15.91 5.60
N LEU A 13 -7.93 16.38 5.91
CA LEU A 13 -7.65 17.18 7.10
C LEU A 13 -8.35 18.55 7.05
N ALA A 14 -8.35 19.21 5.89
CA ALA A 14 -9.06 20.47 5.70
C ALA A 14 -10.58 20.29 5.88
N SER A 15 -11.15 19.22 5.32
CA SER A 15 -12.58 18.90 5.46
C SER A 15 -12.96 18.58 6.90
N PHE A 16 -12.09 17.85 7.62
CA PHE A 16 -12.27 17.54 9.03
C PHE A 16 -12.18 18.81 9.91
N GLY A 17 -11.19 19.67 9.66
CA GLY A 17 -11.06 20.95 10.35
C GLY A 17 -12.28 21.83 10.15
N TRP A 18 -12.84 21.85 8.94
CA TRP A 18 -14.08 22.57 8.63
C TRP A 18 -15.30 22.02 9.39
N LEU A 19 -15.42 20.70 9.53
CA LEU A 19 -16.48 20.08 10.33
C LEU A 19 -16.36 20.39 11.82
N MET A 20 -15.14 20.54 12.33
CA MET A 20 -14.88 20.79 13.75
C MET A 20 -14.95 22.27 14.12
N LEU A 21 -14.78 23.17 13.16
CA LEU A 21 -14.81 24.63 13.36
C LEU A 21 -16.06 25.10 14.13
N PRO A 22 -17.29 24.73 13.77
CA PRO A 22 -18.49 25.11 14.53
C PRO A 22 -18.49 24.64 15.99
N GLN A 23 -17.83 23.51 16.32
CA GLN A 23 -17.74 23.03 17.71
C GLN A 23 -16.71 23.78 18.55
N ILE A 24 -15.77 24.46 17.91
CA ILE A 24 -14.69 25.20 18.57
C ILE A 24 -15.04 26.70 18.65
N THR A 25 -15.83 27.20 17.70
CA THR A 25 -16.22 28.61 17.59
C THR A 25 -17.74 28.76 17.66
N ASP A 26 -18.32 28.42 18.82
CA ASP A 26 -19.77 28.47 19.09
C ASP A 26 -20.43 29.84 18.80
N TRP A 27 -19.66 30.92 18.72
CA TRP A 27 -20.16 32.30 18.56
C TRP A 27 -20.00 32.89 17.16
N ALA A 28 -19.30 32.22 16.23
CA ALA A 28 -18.91 32.82 14.94
C ALA A 28 -19.40 32.06 13.69
N ILE A 29 -19.70 30.76 13.79
CA ILE A 29 -19.99 29.92 12.62
C ILE A 29 -21.24 29.08 12.88
N GLY A 30 -22.33 29.40 12.17
CA GLY A 30 -23.54 28.58 12.17
C GLY A 30 -23.27 27.20 11.55
N LEU A 31 -24.01 26.19 12.02
CA LEU A 31 -23.93 24.83 11.48
C LEU A 31 -24.17 24.84 9.95
N PRO A 32 -23.25 24.28 9.15
CA PRO A 32 -23.44 24.19 7.71
C PRO A 32 -24.67 23.32 7.39
N PRO A 33 -25.34 23.54 6.25
CA PRO A 33 -26.51 22.77 5.89
C PRO A 33 -26.18 21.28 5.75
N ILE A 34 -27.11 20.41 6.12
CA ILE A 34 -26.99 18.94 6.11
C ILE A 34 -26.25 18.38 4.87
N PRO A 35 -26.55 18.78 3.61
CA PRO A 35 -25.83 18.26 2.44
C PRO A 35 -24.32 18.56 2.47
N VAL A 36 -23.91 19.72 3.00
CA VAL A 36 -22.49 20.10 3.11
C VAL A 36 -21.79 19.25 4.17
N ILE A 37 -22.46 18.97 5.29
CA ILE A 37 -21.95 18.07 6.33
C ILE A 37 -21.71 16.67 5.74
N CYS A 38 -22.70 16.12 5.02
CA CYS A 38 -22.57 14.81 4.38
C CYS A 38 -21.42 14.76 3.37
N LEU A 39 -21.24 15.80 2.58
CA LEU A 39 -20.15 15.89 1.60
C LEU A 39 -18.78 15.95 2.28
N LEU A 40 -18.62 16.79 3.31
CA LEU A 40 -17.37 16.89 4.07
C LEU A 40 -17.03 15.55 4.75
N PHE A 41 -18.04 14.88 5.32
CA PHE A 41 -17.85 13.56 5.93
C PHE A 41 -17.41 12.52 4.88
N ALA A 42 -18.04 12.52 3.71
CA ALA A 42 -17.63 11.65 2.61
C ALA A 42 -16.19 11.90 2.18
N LEU A 43 -15.74 13.15 2.10
CA LEU A 43 -14.34 13.49 1.79
C LEU A 43 -13.37 12.99 2.87
N VAL A 44 -13.70 13.15 4.15
CA VAL A 44 -12.88 12.68 5.28
C VAL A 44 -12.67 11.16 5.23
N VAL A 45 -13.67 10.39 4.80
CA VAL A 45 -13.57 8.91 4.75
C VAL A 45 -12.98 8.42 3.43
N LEU A 46 -13.41 8.97 2.30
CA LEU A 46 -13.04 8.46 0.96
C LEU A 46 -11.65 8.92 0.51
N CYS A 47 -11.22 10.13 0.86
CA CYS A 47 -9.91 10.63 0.43
C CYS A 47 -8.73 9.82 1.02
N PRO A 48 -8.68 9.48 2.32
CA PRO A 48 -7.60 8.65 2.87
C PRO A 48 -7.59 7.24 2.26
N ALA A 49 -8.76 6.64 2.08
CA ALA A 49 -8.89 5.30 1.50
C ALA A 49 -8.37 5.26 0.06
N THR A 50 -8.74 6.25 -0.76
CA THR A 50 -8.26 6.37 -2.14
C THR A 50 -6.77 6.71 -2.22
N ALA A 51 -6.26 7.54 -1.31
CA ALA A 51 -4.83 7.84 -1.20
C ALA A 51 -3.99 6.59 -0.96
N GLU A 52 -4.42 5.72 -0.03
CA GLU A 52 -3.75 4.45 0.24
C GLU A 52 -3.84 3.49 -0.94
N LEU A 53 -5.02 3.37 -1.56
CA LEU A 53 -5.22 2.50 -2.71
C LEU A 53 -4.30 2.88 -3.87
N LEU A 54 -4.19 4.18 -4.16
CA LEU A 54 -3.30 4.70 -5.20
C LEU A 54 -1.83 4.44 -4.87
N ALA A 55 -1.42 4.69 -3.62
CA ALA A 55 -0.05 4.43 -3.19
C ALA A 55 0.31 2.94 -3.31
N ARG A 56 -0.60 2.03 -2.94
CA ARG A 56 -0.43 0.58 -3.09
C ARG A 56 -0.29 0.21 -4.57
N ARG A 57 -1.20 0.68 -5.43
CA ARG A 57 -1.15 0.41 -6.88
C ARG A 57 0.13 0.91 -7.53
N HIS A 58 0.60 2.11 -7.16
CA HIS A 58 1.86 2.64 -7.68
C HIS A 58 3.06 1.81 -7.22
N LYS A 59 3.09 1.41 -5.95
CA LYS A 59 4.15 0.54 -5.43
C LYS A 59 4.16 -0.80 -6.16
N ASP A 60 3.00 -1.42 -6.37
CA ASP A 60 2.88 -2.68 -7.10
C ASP A 60 3.41 -2.54 -8.54
N ARG A 61 3.02 -1.47 -9.23
CA ARG A 61 3.54 -1.16 -10.58
C ARG A 61 5.05 -0.97 -10.60
N GLN A 62 5.59 -0.27 -9.61
CA GLN A 62 7.03 -0.04 -9.51
C GLN A 62 7.78 -1.34 -9.25
N GLN A 63 7.25 -2.22 -8.40
CA GLN A 63 7.82 -3.55 -8.15
C GLN A 63 7.75 -4.44 -9.40
N GLN A 64 6.64 -4.38 -10.14
CA GLN A 64 6.50 -5.10 -11.41
C GLN A 64 7.50 -4.58 -12.47
N ALA A 65 7.63 -3.27 -12.60
CA ALA A 65 8.59 -2.65 -13.51
C ALA A 65 10.03 -2.99 -13.12
N TRP A 66 10.36 -2.98 -11.83
CA TRP A 66 11.67 -3.41 -11.35
C TRP A 66 11.92 -4.88 -11.67
N PHE A 67 10.94 -5.77 -11.44
CA PHE A 67 11.09 -7.19 -11.75
C PHE A 67 11.32 -7.41 -13.24
N ALA A 68 10.49 -6.80 -14.09
CA ALA A 68 10.63 -6.89 -15.55
C ALA A 68 11.95 -6.31 -16.09
N GLY A 69 12.56 -5.36 -15.36
CA GLY A 69 13.86 -4.79 -15.72
C GLY A 69 15.07 -5.59 -15.24
N ASN A 70 14.93 -6.47 -14.23
CA ASN A 70 16.03 -7.27 -13.68
C ASN A 70 15.97 -8.75 -14.06
N PHE A 71 14.77 -9.27 -14.33
CA PHE A 71 14.55 -10.67 -14.68
C PHE A 71 13.61 -10.74 -15.89
N ALA A 72 14.02 -11.44 -16.93
CA ALA A 72 13.21 -11.66 -18.12
C ALA A 72 12.08 -12.66 -17.86
N SER A 73 12.27 -13.60 -16.92
CA SER A 73 11.27 -14.62 -16.61
C SER A 73 11.28 -15.07 -15.15
N PHE A 74 10.22 -15.77 -14.75
CA PHE A 74 10.14 -16.41 -13.44
C PHE A 74 11.19 -17.53 -13.26
N GLU A 75 11.53 -18.25 -14.33
CA GLU A 75 12.53 -19.32 -14.27
C GLU A 75 13.94 -18.77 -14.05
N GLU A 76 14.26 -17.64 -14.67
CA GLU A 76 15.52 -16.93 -14.42
C GLU A 76 15.61 -16.49 -12.96
N PHE A 77 14.54 -15.90 -12.41
CA PHE A 77 14.48 -15.58 -10.99
C PHE A 77 14.64 -16.82 -10.10
N ARG A 78 14.00 -17.94 -10.45
CA ARG A 78 14.12 -19.21 -9.72
C ARG A 78 15.56 -19.77 -9.78
N GLY A 79 16.26 -19.58 -10.89
CA GLY A 79 17.66 -20.00 -11.05
C GLY A 79 18.66 -19.17 -10.24
N VAL A 80 18.35 -17.89 -9.98
CA VAL A 80 19.20 -16.99 -9.18
C VAL A 80 18.97 -17.16 -7.68
N VAL A 81 17.76 -17.53 -7.26
CA VAL A 81 17.43 -17.74 -5.85
C VAL A 81 17.91 -19.12 -5.39
N ASP A 82 18.53 -19.18 -4.22
CA ASP A 82 18.88 -20.45 -3.56
C ASP A 82 17.62 -21.19 -3.09
N CYS A 83 17.05 -21.95 -4.02
CA CYS A 83 15.84 -22.73 -3.82
C CYS A 83 15.97 -23.74 -2.67
N ALA A 84 17.17 -24.30 -2.46
CA ALA A 84 17.42 -25.27 -1.40
C ALA A 84 17.38 -24.59 -0.02
N ALA A 85 17.98 -23.41 0.11
CA ALA A 85 17.88 -22.63 1.35
C ALA A 85 16.43 -22.20 1.65
N VAL A 86 15.68 -21.75 0.63
CA VAL A 86 14.28 -21.35 0.80
C VAL A 86 13.40 -22.53 1.19
N LEU A 87 13.59 -23.70 0.57
CA LEU A 87 12.86 -24.93 0.92
C LEU A 87 13.14 -25.34 2.38
N ARG A 88 14.41 -25.34 2.79
CA ARG A 88 14.80 -25.65 4.17
C ARG A 88 14.14 -24.71 5.18
N ILE A 89 14.04 -23.42 4.87
CA ILE A 89 13.36 -22.45 5.74
C ILE A 89 11.85 -22.70 5.75
N ARG A 90 11.25 -23.04 4.61
CA ARG A 90 9.82 -23.36 4.51
C ARG A 90 9.46 -24.56 5.37
N GLU A 91 10.25 -25.63 5.31
CA GLU A 91 10.02 -26.85 6.09
C GLU A 91 10.24 -26.63 7.59
N THR A 92 11.27 -25.87 7.97
CA THR A 92 11.62 -25.68 9.39
C THR A 92 10.81 -24.58 10.09
N ARG A 93 10.45 -23.51 9.38
CA ARG A 93 9.83 -22.30 9.97
C ARG A 93 8.49 -21.92 9.33
N GLY A 94 8.06 -22.65 8.30
CA GLY A 94 6.81 -22.42 7.58
C GLY A 94 6.94 -21.47 6.38
N ALA A 95 5.93 -21.52 5.51
CA ALA A 95 5.88 -20.77 4.25
C ALA A 95 5.95 -19.24 4.44
N GLY A 96 5.35 -18.71 5.51
CA GLY A 96 5.37 -17.27 5.79
C GLY A 96 6.78 -16.74 6.08
N ARG A 97 7.58 -17.50 6.83
CA ARG A 97 8.98 -17.16 7.13
C ARG A 97 9.87 -17.28 5.89
N ALA A 98 9.64 -18.30 5.07
CA ALA A 98 10.35 -18.45 3.79
C ALA A 98 10.09 -17.28 2.84
N LEU A 99 8.83 -16.85 2.70
CA LEU A 99 8.48 -15.67 1.90
C LEU A 99 9.15 -14.39 2.43
N LEU A 100 9.19 -14.23 3.75
CA LEU A 100 9.81 -13.06 4.37
C LEU A 100 11.32 -13.04 4.14
N GLU A 101 12.00 -14.19 4.18
CA GLU A 101 13.43 -14.28 3.89
C GLU A 101 13.73 -13.98 2.41
N VAL A 102 12.94 -14.51 1.47
CA VAL A 102 13.05 -14.18 0.04
C VAL A 102 12.89 -12.67 -0.18
N ARG A 103 11.93 -12.04 0.50
CA ARG A 103 11.73 -10.58 0.42
C ARG A 103 12.80 -9.78 1.16
N ARG A 104 13.52 -10.38 2.10
CA ARG A 104 14.65 -9.74 2.77
C ARG A 104 15.87 -9.69 1.85
N GLN A 105 16.12 -10.79 1.12
CA GLN A 105 17.17 -10.86 0.10
C GLN A 105 16.83 -10.01 -1.13
N TYR A 106 15.55 -10.01 -1.53
CA TYR A 106 15.06 -9.28 -2.70
C TYR A 106 13.86 -8.38 -2.35
N PRO A 107 14.10 -7.18 -1.78
CA PRO A 107 13.03 -6.29 -1.26
C PRO A 107 12.09 -5.76 -2.34
N SER A 108 12.59 -5.63 -3.56
CA SER A 108 11.85 -5.10 -4.70
C SER A 108 11.00 -6.13 -5.44
N VAL A 109 11.14 -7.43 -5.11
CA VAL A 109 10.36 -8.49 -5.77
C VAL A 109 8.87 -8.37 -5.40
N PRO A 110 7.96 -8.47 -6.38
CA PRO A 110 6.53 -8.50 -6.11
C PRO A 110 6.14 -9.67 -5.21
N VAL A 111 5.30 -9.41 -4.20
CA VAL A 111 4.88 -10.44 -3.22
C VAL A 111 4.27 -11.67 -3.90
N LYS A 112 3.52 -11.47 -4.98
CA LYS A 112 2.90 -12.55 -5.76
C LYS A 112 3.94 -13.50 -6.36
N VAL A 113 5.07 -12.95 -6.83
CA VAL A 113 6.16 -13.73 -7.44
C VAL A 113 6.93 -14.50 -6.36
N ALA A 114 7.25 -13.86 -5.23
CA ALA A 114 7.87 -14.53 -4.09
C ALA A 114 6.98 -15.64 -3.49
N ALA A 115 5.66 -15.39 -3.38
CA ALA A 115 4.69 -16.39 -2.94
C ALA A 115 4.59 -17.56 -3.91
N ARG A 116 4.63 -17.29 -5.21
CA ARG A 116 4.66 -18.31 -6.25
C ARG A 116 5.92 -19.18 -6.11
N LEU A 117 7.09 -18.59 -5.91
CA LEU A 117 8.34 -19.33 -5.67
C LEU A 117 8.21 -20.27 -4.47
N VAL A 118 7.78 -19.78 -3.32
CA VAL A 118 7.65 -20.61 -2.10
C VAL A 118 6.60 -21.71 -2.24
N ARG A 119 5.60 -21.53 -3.11
CA ARG A 119 4.55 -22.53 -3.39
C ARG A 119 5.00 -23.61 -4.38
N GLU A 120 5.86 -23.27 -5.33
CA GLU A 120 6.39 -24.18 -6.36
C GLU A 120 7.68 -24.92 -5.94
N LEU A 121 8.25 -24.54 -4.81
CA LEU A 121 9.19 -25.34 -4.02
C LEU A 121 8.40 -26.32 -3.15
#